data_AF-X1UUN8-F1
#
_entry.id   AF-X1UUN8-F1
#
_cell.length_a   1.000
_cell.length_b   1.000
_cell.length_c   1.000
_cell.angle_alpha   90.00
_cell.angle_beta   90.00
_cell.angle_gamma   90.00
#
_symmetry.space_group_name_H-M   'P 1'
#
loop_
_entity.id
_entity.type
_entity.pdbx_description
1 polymer ?
#
loop_
_entity_poly.entity_id
_entity_poly.type
_entity_poly.pdbx_seq_one_letter_code
_entity_poly.pdbx_strand_id
1 'polypeptide(L)'
;MALMAILIGVGSVYGLMTQVTPLARASQHWMNRAWSNEKLDPGSAIAVRRRGLSDTFAWNRELESRGFDDERQALLYKLSQQLLGITELITLYRRGEIKDLASLYVEADKVGWTQPDVDYMLKVTEVIPSAG
;
A
#
# COMPACT_ATOMS: atom_id res chain seq x y z
N MET A 1 5.01 29.90 39.99
CA MET A 1 3.84 29.17 40.54
C MET A 1 2.66 29.06 39.56
N ALA A 2 2.44 30.00 38.63
CA ALA A 2 1.34 29.91 37.65
C ALA A 2 1.42 28.72 36.66
N LEU A 3 2.64 28.29 36.28
CA LEU A 3 2.83 27.19 35.32
C LEU A 3 2.46 25.80 35.89
N MET A 4 2.63 25.59 37.21
CA MET A 4 2.19 24.35 37.87
C MET A 4 0.67 24.28 38.03
N ALA A 5 0.00 25.42 38.24
CA ALA A 5 -1.47 25.46 38.33
C ALA A 5 -2.14 25.07 37.01
N ILE A 6 -1.53 25.42 35.87
CA ILE A 6 -2.01 25.03 34.53
C ILE A 6 -1.81 23.53 34.29
N LEU A 7 -0.66 22.95 34.67
CA LEU A 7 -0.40 21.51 34.52
C LEU A 7 -1.30 20.65 35.42
N ILE A 8 -1.58 21.10 36.65
CA ILE A 8 -2.53 20.44 37.56
C ILE A 8 -3.97 20.61 37.05
N GLY A 9 -4.31 21.77 36.47
CA GLY A 9 -5.60 22.01 35.81
C GLY A 9 -5.85 21.10 34.61
N VAL A 10 -4.85 20.89 33.75
CA VAL A 10 -4.95 19.98 32.60
C VAL A 10 -5.07 18.52 33.05
N GLY A 11 -4.30 18.10 34.06
CA GLY A 11 -4.36 16.74 34.60
C GLY A 11 -5.69 16.41 35.33
N SER A 12 -6.27 17.39 36.03
CA SER A 12 -7.55 17.23 36.75
C SER A 12 -8.75 17.22 35.80
N VAL A 13 -8.74 17.99 34.72
CA VAL A 13 -9.77 17.90 33.66
C VAL A 13 -9.67 16.56 32.92
N TYR A 14 -8.46 16.06 32.64
CA TYR A 14 -8.29 14.75 32.00
C TYR A 14 -8.79 13.60 32.89
N GLY A 15 -8.54 13.67 34.21
CA GLY A 15 -9.03 12.69 35.19
C GLY A 15 -10.55 12.73 35.44
N LEU A 16 -11.21 13.87 35.21
CA LEU A 16 -12.67 13.97 35.23
C LEU A 16 -13.28 13.50 33.89
N MET A 17 -12.60 13.73 32.76
CA MET A 17 -13.07 13.27 31.46
C MET A 17 -13.07 11.75 31.31
N THR A 18 -12.19 11.01 32.01
CA THR A 18 -12.22 9.53 32.01
C THR A 18 -13.38 8.93 32.84
N GLN A 19 -14.00 9.71 33.73
CA GLN A 19 -15.17 9.27 34.52
C GLN A 19 -16.49 9.44 33.75
N VAL A 20 -16.53 10.32 32.75
CA VAL A 20 -17.70 10.50 31.87
C VAL A 20 -17.48 9.70 30.59
N THR A 21 -17.74 8.39 30.68
CA THR A 21 -17.51 7.39 29.62
C THR A 21 -17.96 7.82 28.22
N PRO A 22 -19.09 8.52 28.01
CA PRO A 22 -19.51 9.01 26.70
C PRO A 22 -18.60 10.10 26.11
N LEU A 23 -18.13 11.04 26.94
CA LEU A 23 -17.24 12.12 26.50
C LEU A 23 -15.82 11.60 26.22
N ALA A 24 -15.32 10.69 27.05
CA ALA A 24 -14.08 9.97 26.78
C ALA A 24 -14.14 9.16 25.48
N ARG A 25 -15.26 8.45 25.23
CA ARG A 25 -15.46 7.73 23.97
C ARG A 25 -15.58 8.68 22.79
N ALA A 26 -16.27 9.81 22.94
CA ALA A 26 -16.40 10.80 21.88
C ALA A 26 -15.06 11.46 21.53
N SER A 27 -14.26 11.83 22.53
CA SER A 27 -12.93 12.38 22.32
C SER A 27 -11.99 11.34 21.72
N GLN A 28 -12.04 10.09 22.21
CA GLN A 28 -11.26 8.99 21.66
C GLN A 28 -11.69 8.61 20.24
N HIS A 29 -12.99 8.63 19.92
CA HIS A 29 -13.48 8.44 18.55
C HIS A 29 -13.08 9.58 17.62
N TRP A 30 -13.13 10.82 18.10
CA TRP A 30 -12.66 11.97 17.33
C TRP A 30 -11.14 11.90 17.08
N MET A 31 -10.37 11.57 18.12
CA MET A 31 -8.93 11.33 18.01
C MET A 31 -8.61 10.14 17.09
N ASN A 32 -9.36 9.04 17.18
CA ASN A 32 -9.19 7.87 16.31
C ASN A 32 -9.62 8.16 14.86
N ARG A 33 -10.56 9.08 14.62
CA ARG A 33 -10.90 9.54 13.26
C ARG A 33 -9.84 10.47 12.69
N ALA A 34 -9.17 11.26 13.53
CA ALA A 34 -8.06 12.13 13.13
C ALA A 34 -6.74 11.35 12.96
N TRP A 35 -6.52 10.34 13.80
CA TRP A 35 -5.38 9.44 13.82
C TRP A 35 -5.88 8.01 13.98
N SER A 36 -6.11 7.33 12.85
CA SER A 36 -6.57 5.94 12.87
C SER A 36 -5.61 5.08 13.68
N ASN A 37 -6.12 4.46 14.75
CA ASN A 37 -5.39 3.45 15.50
C ASN A 37 -5.14 2.19 14.66
N GLU A 38 -5.99 1.95 13.67
CA GLU A 38 -5.85 0.86 12.72
C GLU A 38 -5.09 1.37 11.50
N LYS A 39 -3.82 0.96 11.41
CA LYS A 39 -2.93 1.33 10.31
C LYS A 39 -3.07 0.29 9.19
N LEU A 40 -3.22 0.73 7.95
CA LEU A 40 -3.34 -0.15 6.77
C LEU A 40 -2.02 -0.84 6.48
N ASP A 41 -1.94 -2.16 6.38
CA ASP A 41 -0.69 -2.83 6.00
C ASP A 41 -0.08 -2.20 4.72
N PRO A 42 1.25 -2.26 4.52
CA PRO A 42 1.90 -1.59 3.38
C PRO A 42 1.28 -1.94 2.02
N GLY A 43 0.82 -3.17 1.81
CA GLY A 43 0.15 -3.60 0.58
C GLY A 43 -1.21 -2.94 0.40
N SER A 44 -2.02 -2.89 1.45
CA SER A 44 -3.30 -2.17 1.44
C SER A 44 -3.10 -0.67 1.23
N ALA A 45 -2.10 -0.05 1.88
CA ALA A 45 -1.77 1.35 1.69
C ALA A 45 -1.40 1.64 0.23
N ILE A 46 -0.61 0.75 -0.39
CA ILE A 46 -0.24 0.84 -1.81
C ILE A 46 -1.48 0.78 -2.69
N ALA A 47 -2.39 -0.16 -2.43
CA ALA A 47 -3.61 -0.34 -3.22
C ALA A 47 -4.55 0.87 -3.12
N VAL A 48 -4.74 1.42 -1.91
CA VAL A 48 -5.54 2.63 -1.67
C VAL A 48 -4.92 3.82 -2.42
N ARG A 49 -3.60 3.97 -2.38
CA ARG A 49 -2.88 5.01 -3.11
C ARG A 49 -3.01 4.86 -4.63
N ARG A 50 -2.83 3.66 -5.18
CA ARG A 50 -3.00 3.38 -6.62
C ARG A 50 -4.42 3.64 -7.12
N ARG A 51 -5.43 3.42 -6.28
CA ARG A 51 -6.84 3.69 -6.60
C ARG A 51 -7.23 5.17 -6.47
N GLY A 52 -6.30 6.04 -6.08
CA GLY A 52 -6.56 7.47 -5.86
C GLY A 52 -7.41 7.76 -4.61
N LEU A 53 -7.55 6.77 -3.72
CA LEU A 53 -8.34 6.89 -2.48
C LEU A 53 -7.53 7.49 -1.33
N SER A 54 -6.21 7.64 -1.50
CA SER A 54 -5.30 8.35 -0.59
C SER A 54 -4.47 9.36 -1.36
N ASP A 55 -4.33 10.55 -0.79
CA ASP A 55 -3.40 11.56 -1.28
C ASP A 55 -1.95 11.21 -0.90
N THR A 56 -0.99 11.95 -1.48
CA THR A 56 0.44 11.73 -1.24
C THR A 56 0.80 11.97 0.22
N PHE A 57 0.18 12.95 0.86
CA PHE A 57 0.49 13.32 2.23
C PHE A 57 0.06 12.23 3.24
N ALA A 58 -1.16 11.70 3.10
CA ALA A 58 -1.63 10.61 3.94
C ALA A 58 -0.82 9.33 3.70
N TRP A 59 -0.45 9.06 2.45
CA TRP A 59 0.42 7.95 2.09
C TRP A 59 1.80 8.03 2.75
N ASN A 60 2.49 9.18 2.64
CA ASN A 60 3.82 9.36 3.23
C ASN A 60 3.77 9.18 4.75
N ARG A 61 2.85 9.89 5.42
CA ARG A 61 2.68 9.80 6.87
C ARG A 61 2.39 8.38 7.36
N GLU A 62 1.57 7.63 6.62
CA GLU A 62 1.21 6.25 6.96
C GLU A 62 2.43 5.32 6.90
N LEU A 63 3.29 5.48 5.90
CA LEU A 63 4.50 4.67 5.72
C LEU A 63 5.69 5.14 6.58
N GLU A 64 5.87 6.45 6.78
CA GLU A 64 6.83 7.02 7.74
C GLU A 64 6.57 6.48 9.14
N SER A 65 5.28 6.38 9.54
CA SER A 65 4.89 5.83 10.84
C SER A 65 5.27 4.36 11.03
N ARG A 66 5.78 3.70 9.99
CA ARG A 66 6.30 2.33 9.96
C ARG A 66 7.81 2.24 9.71
N GLY A 67 8.49 3.38 9.59
CA GLY A 67 9.94 3.42 9.35
C GLY A 67 10.36 3.27 7.89
N PHE A 68 9.46 3.53 6.94
CA PHE A 68 9.84 3.69 5.53
C PHE A 68 10.22 5.14 5.28
N ASP A 69 11.46 5.37 4.85
CA ASP A 69 11.91 6.67 4.34
C ASP A 69 11.30 6.96 2.95
N ASP A 70 11.41 8.21 2.49
CA ASP A 70 10.88 8.66 1.21
C ASP A 70 11.40 7.83 0.03
N GLU A 71 12.65 7.38 0.08
CA GLU A 71 13.28 6.58 -0.96
C GLU A 71 12.61 5.20 -1.07
N ARG A 72 12.41 4.50 0.06
CA ARG A 72 11.70 3.23 0.13
C ARG A 72 10.24 3.38 -0.24
N GLN A 73 9.59 4.47 0.15
CA GLN A 73 8.20 4.75 -0.24
C GLN A 73 8.07 4.90 -1.76
N ALA A 74 8.99 5.65 -2.38
CA ALA A 74 9.04 5.82 -3.82
C ALA A 74 9.31 4.48 -4.53
N LEU A 75 10.22 3.67 -4.01
CA LEU A 75 10.52 2.34 -4.53
C LEU A 75 9.31 1.40 -4.42
N LEU A 76 8.63 1.34 -3.28
CA LEU A 76 7.42 0.56 -3.08
C LEU A 76 6.31 0.99 -4.04
N TYR A 77 6.11 2.30 -4.20
CA TYR A 77 5.13 2.82 -5.12
C TYR A 77 5.49 2.46 -6.58
N LYS A 78 6.75 2.61 -6.98
CA LYS A 78 7.25 2.23 -8.31
C LYS A 78 7.08 0.74 -8.57
N LEU A 79 7.46 -0.13 -7.62
CA LEU A 79 7.23 -1.57 -7.70
C LEU A 79 5.74 -1.89 -7.85
N SER A 80 4.88 -1.18 -7.11
CA SER A 80 3.45 -1.37 -7.23
C SER A 80 2.89 -0.94 -8.58
N GLN A 81 3.53 0.03 -9.25
CA GLN A 81 3.16 0.47 -10.59
C GLN A 81 3.68 -0.48 -11.67
N GLN A 82 4.62 -1.37 -11.34
CA GLN A 82 5.25 -2.25 -12.31
C GLN A 82 4.33 -3.41 -12.67
N LEU A 83 3.73 -3.20 -13.84
CA LEU A 83 3.60 -4.12 -14.97
C LEU A 83 2.67 -5.31 -14.78
N LEU A 84 2.00 -5.63 -15.87
CA LEU A 84 1.29 -6.88 -16.05
C LEU A 84 2.25 -8.02 -15.65
N GLY A 85 1.80 -8.88 -14.75
CA GLY A 85 2.51 -10.10 -14.43
C GLY A 85 2.69 -10.95 -15.67
N ILE A 86 3.57 -11.94 -15.58
CA ILE A 86 3.93 -12.79 -16.73
C ILE A 86 2.69 -13.44 -17.38
N THR A 87 1.67 -13.73 -16.58
CA THR A 87 0.43 -14.38 -17.00
C THR A 87 -0.43 -13.48 -17.86
N GLU A 88 -0.54 -12.20 -17.48
CA GLU A 88 -1.23 -11.18 -18.25
C GLU A 88 -0.45 -10.84 -19.52
N LEU A 89 0.88 -10.79 -19.46
CA LEU A 89 1.74 -10.61 -20.63
C LEU A 89 1.58 -11.76 -21.64
N ILE A 90 1.63 -13.02 -21.17
CA ILE A 90 1.37 -14.20 -22.01
C ILE A 90 -0.05 -14.17 -22.58
N THR A 91 -1.03 -13.75 -21.77
CA THR A 91 -2.42 -13.63 -22.22
C THR A 91 -2.55 -12.59 -23.34
N LEU A 92 -1.90 -11.42 -23.20
CA LEU A 92 -1.87 -10.39 -24.25
C LEU A 92 -1.16 -10.88 -25.51
N TYR A 93 -0.05 -11.60 -25.37
CA TYR A 93 0.64 -12.23 -26.49
C TYR A 93 -0.26 -13.22 -27.24
N ARG A 94 -0.95 -14.12 -26.52
CA ARG A 94 -1.88 -15.08 -27.13
C ARG A 94 -3.09 -14.43 -27.78
N ARG A 95 -3.51 -13.26 -27.29
CA ARG A 95 -4.60 -12.46 -27.87
C ARG A 95 -4.14 -11.61 -29.07
N GLY A 96 -2.85 -11.60 -29.38
CA GLY A 96 -2.28 -10.81 -30.48
C GLY A 96 -2.09 -9.33 -30.17
N GLU A 97 -2.25 -8.91 -28.91
CA GLU A 97 -1.98 -7.54 -28.47
C GLU A 97 -0.46 -7.27 -28.39
N ILE A 98 0.30 -8.29 -27.94
CA ILE A 98 1.76 -8.32 -28.11
C ILE A 98 2.05 -9.11 -29.38
N LYS A 99 2.56 -8.43 -30.41
CA LYS A 99 2.62 -8.94 -31.79
C LYS A 99 3.66 -10.04 -32.02
N ASP A 100 4.75 -10.01 -31.26
CA ASP A 100 5.86 -10.94 -31.44
C ASP A 100 6.47 -11.38 -30.11
N LEU A 101 7.14 -12.53 -30.17
CA LEU A 101 7.75 -13.18 -29.02
C LEU A 101 8.91 -12.35 -28.44
N ALA A 102 9.61 -11.59 -29.28
CA ALA A 102 10.69 -10.69 -28.85
C ALA A 102 10.15 -9.56 -27.96
N SER A 103 9.01 -8.97 -28.32
CA SER A 103 8.32 -7.95 -27.55
C SER A 103 7.82 -8.51 -26.21
N LEU A 104 7.33 -9.76 -26.21
CA LEU A 104 6.97 -10.45 -24.96
C LEU A 104 8.18 -10.57 -24.03
N TYR A 105 9.35 -10.98 -24.55
CA TYR A 105 10.57 -11.07 -23.74
C TYR A 105 11.00 -9.70 -23.20
N VAL A 106 10.90 -8.63 -23.99
CA VAL A 106 11.23 -7.28 -23.54
C VAL A 106 10.31 -6.82 -22.41
N GLU A 107 9.00 -7.08 -22.50
CA GLU A 107 8.08 -6.75 -21.41
C GLU A 107 8.27 -7.63 -20.18
N ALA A 108 8.58 -8.92 -20.37
CA ALA A 108 8.84 -9.87 -19.30
C ALA A 108 10.16 -9.56 -18.55
N ASP A 109 11.20 -9.12 -19.25
CA ASP A 109 12.48 -8.73 -18.64
C ASP A 109 12.29 -7.53 -17.68
N LYS A 110 11.39 -6.60 -18.00
CA LYS A 110 11.06 -5.47 -17.11
C LYS A 110 10.41 -5.89 -15.79
N VAL A 111 9.82 -7.09 -15.73
CA VAL A 111 9.28 -7.72 -14.50
C VAL A 111 10.21 -8.79 -13.92
N GLY A 112 11.44 -8.88 -14.42
CA GLY A 112 12.48 -9.77 -13.89
C GLY A 112 12.38 -11.22 -14.37
N TRP A 113 11.63 -11.49 -15.44
CA TRP A 113 11.52 -12.83 -16.02
C TRP A 113 12.57 -13.04 -17.10
N THR A 114 13.29 -14.16 -17.02
CA THR A 114 14.27 -14.52 -18.06
C THR A 114 13.59 -15.19 -19.24
N GLN A 115 14.18 -15.13 -20.45
CA GLN A 115 13.61 -15.80 -21.63
C GLN A 115 13.32 -17.30 -21.41
N PRO A 116 14.22 -18.09 -20.78
CA PRO A 116 13.91 -19.48 -20.43
C PRO A 116 12.66 -19.65 -19.55
N ASP A 117 12.45 -18.74 -18.60
CA ASP A 117 11.28 -18.78 -17.72
C ASP A 117 10.00 -18.45 -18.48
N VAL A 118 10.06 -17.47 -19.40
CA VAL A 118 8.94 -17.12 -20.28
C VAL A 118 8.57 -18.30 -21.18
N ASP A 119 9.56 -18.97 -21.77
CA ASP A 119 9.34 -20.15 -22.62
C ASP A 119 8.72 -21.31 -21.85
N TYR A 120 9.19 -21.52 -20.61
CA TYR A 120 8.60 -22.50 -19.71
C TYR A 120 7.14 -22.15 -19.41
N MET A 121 6.85 -20.89 -19.06
CA MET A 121 5.50 -20.44 -18.76
C MET A 121 4.56 -20.51 -19.98
N LEU A 122 5.06 -20.24 -21.18
CA LEU A 122 4.28 -20.40 -22.41
C LEU A 122 3.84 -21.86 -22.62
N LYS A 123 4.73 -22.82 -22.34
CA LYS A 123 4.41 -24.26 -22.40
C LYS A 123 3.43 -24.68 -21.32
N VAL A 124 3.65 -24.24 -20.08
CA VAL A 124 2.78 -24.59 -18.95
C VAL A 124 1.37 -24.05 -19.16
N THR A 125 1.26 -22.78 -19.55
CA THR A 125 -0.04 -22.12 -19.78
C THR A 125 -0.75 -22.64 -21.03
N GLU A 126 -0.07 -23.36 -21.92
CA GLU A 126 -0.70 -24.02 -23.09
C GLU A 126 -1.54 -25.22 -22.66
N VAL A 127 -1.01 -26.01 -21.71
CA VAL A 127 -1.70 -27.19 -21.16
C VAL A 127 -2.73 -26.80 -20.10
N ILE A 128 -2.41 -25.81 -19.27
CA ILE A 128 -3.28 -25.33 -18.19
C ILE A 128 -3.36 -23.81 -18.26
N PRO A 129 -4.39 -23.25 -18.92
CA PRO A 129 -4.55 -21.80 -19.07
C PRO A 129 -4.61 -21.02 -17.75
N SER A 130 -4.88 -21.71 -16.63
CA SER A 130 -4.94 -21.14 -15.28
C SER A 130 -3.69 -21.36 -14.43
N ALA A 131 -2.63 -22.01 -14.94
CA ALA A 131 -1.40 -22.30 -14.19
C ALA A 131 -0.41 -21.12 -14.16
N GLY A 132 -0.90 -19.93 -14.47
CA GLY A 132 -0.17 -18.68 -14.37
C GLY A 132 -0.23 -18.09 -12.97
#